data_AF-A0A0R2Q8J8-F1
#
_entry.id   AF-A0A0R2Q8J8-F1
#
_cell.length_a   1.000
_cell.length_b   1.000
_cell.length_c   1.000
_cell.angle_alpha   90.00
_cell.angle_beta   90.00
_cell.angle_gamma   90.00
#
_symmetry.space_group_name_H-M   'P 1'
#
loop_
_entity.id
_entity.type
_entity.pdbx_description
1 polymer ?
#
loop_
_entity_poly.entity_id
_entity_poly.type
_entity_poly.pdbx_seq_one_letter_code
_entity_poly.pdbx_strand_id
1 'polypeptide(L)'
;MGSVNQGTLHAIRYAQSLRPDRLIAISVVETAEDRQKIDEAWIKFNLSDVELQTITSEYRDLTEPILNRIDELDAEYDDDLITVIIPEFVTSVRSQWLHNQSALAIKARLLFRPNTVVTSVPIVIP
;
A
#
# COMPACT_ATOMS: atom_id res chain seq x y z
N MET A 1 -8.12 6.58 -5.25
CA MET A 1 -8.26 7.80 -4.42
C MET A 1 -8.02 7.39 -2.98
N GLY A 2 -6.79 7.58 -2.49
CA GLY A 2 -6.34 7.09 -1.19
C GLY A 2 -7.07 7.79 -0.05
N SER A 3 -7.91 7.07 0.68
CA SER A 3 -8.43 7.52 1.97
C SER A 3 -7.91 6.58 3.04
N VAL A 4 -7.45 7.13 4.17
CA VAL A 4 -7.14 6.33 5.35
C VAL A 4 -8.48 5.81 5.88
N ASN A 5 -8.72 4.53 5.66
CA ASN A 5 -9.91 3.83 6.12
C ASN A 5 -9.51 2.75 7.14
N GLN A 6 -10.51 2.10 7.75
CA GLN A 6 -10.28 1.07 8.76
C GLN A 6 -9.36 -0.06 8.26
N GLY A 7 -9.40 -0.34 6.96
CA GLY A 7 -8.55 -1.33 6.33
C GLY A 7 -7.08 -0.94 6.27
N THR A 8 -6.79 0.31 5.89
CA THR A 8 -5.44 0.88 5.95
C THR A 8 -4.89 0.80 7.38
N LEU A 9 -5.70 1.14 8.39
CA LEU A 9 -5.29 1.07 9.79
C LEU A 9 -4.98 -0.36 10.25
N HIS A 10 -5.79 -1.34 9.85
CA HIS A 10 -5.51 -2.75 10.15
C HIS A 10 -4.23 -3.24 9.48
N ALA A 11 -4.01 -2.88 8.21
CA ALA A 11 -2.79 -3.24 7.49
C ALA A 11 -1.53 -2.63 8.14
N ILE A 12 -1.58 -1.36 8.54
CA ILE A 12 -0.46 -0.70 9.25
C ILE A 12 -0.18 -1.37 10.60
N ARG A 13 -1.21 -1.65 11.39
CA ARG A 13 -1.04 -2.34 12.68
C ARG A 13 -0.44 -3.74 12.52
N TYR A 14 -0.89 -4.47 11.50
CA TYR A 14 -0.30 -5.76 11.15
C TYR A 14 1.18 -5.58 10.77
N ALA A 15 1.51 -4.61 9.93
CA ALA A 15 2.89 -4.30 9.55
C ALA A 15 3.77 -3.97 10.77
N GLN A 16 3.30 -3.10 11.68
CA GLN A 16 4.00 -2.77 12.93
C GLN A 16 4.23 -4.00 13.82
N SER A 17 3.30 -4.97 13.82
CA SER A 17 3.42 -6.20 14.61
C SER A 17 4.55 -7.12 14.14
N LEU A 18 4.97 -7.00 12.87
CA LEU A 18 6.12 -7.72 12.32
C LEU A 18 7.46 -7.16 12.82
N ARG A 19 7.46 -5.96 13.43
CA ARG A 19 8.65 -5.25 13.91
C ARG A 19 9.76 -5.17 12.85
N PRO A 20 9.47 -4.64 11.64
CA PRO A 20 10.49 -4.50 10.62
C PRO A 20 11.51 -3.43 11.01
N ASP A 21 12.72 -3.50 10.45
CA ASP A 21 13.75 -2.47 10.63
C ASP A 21 13.33 -1.12 10.04
N ARG A 22 12.55 -1.16 8.95
CA ARG A 22 11.95 0.02 8.32
C ARG A 22 10.49 -0.27 7.94
N LEU A 23 9.60 0.66 8.26
CA LEU A 23 8.19 0.60 7.87
C LEU A 23 7.81 1.84 7.08
N ILE A 24 7.38 1.63 5.84
CA ILE A 24 6.99 2.69 4.90
C ILE A 24 5.56 2.44 4.44
N ALA A 25 4.71 3.45 4.54
CA ALA A 25 3.42 3.48 3.89
C ALA A 25 3.53 4.21 2.56
N ILE A 26 3.12 3.55 1.47
CA ILE A 26 3.09 4.15 0.13
C ILE A 26 1.64 4.48 -0.23
N SER A 27 1.40 5.72 -0.65
CA SER A 27 0.11 6.12 -1.22
C SER A 27 0.30 6.80 -2.57
N VAL A 28 -0.52 6.42 -3.54
CA VAL A 28 -0.54 7.06 -4.86
C VAL A 28 -1.64 8.13 -4.88
N VAL A 29 -1.28 9.35 -5.29
CA VAL A 29 -2.15 10.52 -5.37
C VAL A 29 -2.14 11.12 -6.75
N GLU A 30 -3.27 11.70 -7.18
CA GLU A 30 -3.39 12.37 -8.47
C GLU A 30 -3.21 13.89 -8.30
N THR A 31 -3.74 14.44 -7.20
CA THR A 31 -3.74 15.89 -6.96
C THR A 31 -3.05 16.27 -5.65
N ALA A 32 -2.65 17.55 -5.55
CA ALA A 32 -2.15 18.12 -4.30
C ALA A 32 -3.22 18.08 -3.19
N GLU A 33 -4.50 18.19 -3.54
CA GLU A 33 -5.61 18.07 -2.60
C GLU A 33 -5.72 16.66 -2.02
N ASP A 34 -5.52 15.62 -2.84
CA ASP A 34 -5.49 14.22 -2.36
C ASP A 34 -4.33 13.99 -1.38
N ARG A 35 -3.16 14.55 -1.70
CA ARG A 35 -2.01 14.51 -0.80
C ARG A 35 -2.33 15.14 0.54
N GLN A 36 -2.87 16.36 0.54
CA GLN A 36 -3.25 17.06 1.76
C GLN A 36 -4.24 16.23 2.60
N LYS A 37 -5.26 15.63 1.97
CA LYS A 37 -6.23 14.77 2.67
C LYS A 37 -5.57 13.58 3.36
N ILE A 38 -4.58 12.94 2.72
CA ILE A 38 -3.85 11.82 3.30
C ILE A 38 -2.96 12.30 4.45
N ASP A 39 -2.25 13.40 4.29
CA ASP A 39 -1.38 13.96 5.33
C ASP A 39 -2.19 14.32 6.59
N GLU A 40 -3.34 14.99 6.42
CA GLU A 40 -4.27 15.31 7.51
C GLU A 40 -4.81 14.04 8.18
N ALA A 41 -5.15 13.02 7.40
CA ALA A 41 -5.61 11.74 7.94
C ALA A 41 -4.50 11.02 8.72
N TRP A 42 -3.25 11.09 8.24
CA TRP A 42 -2.09 10.49 8.90
C TRP A 42 -1.90 11.04 10.31
N ILE A 43 -1.99 12.36 10.45
CA ILE A 43 -1.95 13.07 11.72
C ILE A 43 -3.15 12.67 12.59
N LYS A 44 -4.36 12.73 12.03
CA LYS A 44 -5.61 12.43 12.74
C LYS A 44 -5.62 11.03 13.35
N PHE A 45 -5.05 10.04 12.66
CA PHE A 45 -4.99 8.66 13.12
C PHE A 45 -3.73 8.33 13.93
N ASN A 46 -2.90 9.33 14.26
CA ASN A 46 -1.68 9.19 15.04
C ASN A 46 -0.71 8.15 14.44
N LEU A 47 -0.47 8.27 13.13
CA LEU A 47 0.42 7.38 12.35
C LEU A 47 1.78 8.03 12.06
N SER A 48 2.10 9.16 12.70
CA SER A 48 3.31 9.95 12.44
C SER A 48 4.63 9.20 12.74
N ASP A 49 4.56 8.06 13.43
CA ASP A 49 5.67 7.13 13.65
C ASP A 49 5.97 6.24 12.43
N VAL A 50 5.06 6.20 11.45
CA VAL A 50 5.21 5.47 10.19
C VAL A 50 5.55 6.45 9.08
N GLU A 51 6.65 6.20 8.36
CA GLU A 51 7.06 7.00 7.21
C GLU A 51 5.98 6.93 6.11
N LEU A 52 5.40 8.08 5.74
CA LEU A 52 4.44 8.18 4.65
C LEU A 52 5.14 8.71 3.40
N GLN A 53 5.16 7.90 2.34
CA GLN A 53 5.62 8.30 1.01
C GLN A 53 4.44 8.43 0.06
N THR A 54 4.28 9.63 -0.51
CA THR A 54 3.24 9.93 -1.49
C THR A 54 3.84 9.97 -2.89
N ILE A 55 3.33 9.15 -3.80
CA ILE A 55 3.74 9.10 -5.20
C ILE A 55 2.67 9.81 -6.03
N THR A 56 3.05 10.87 -6.74
CA THR A 56 2.14 11.53 -7.69
C THR A 56 2.11 10.73 -8.99
N SER A 57 0.92 10.32 -9.42
CA SER A 57 0.72 9.67 -10.73
C SER A 57 -0.39 10.39 -11.48
N GLU A 58 -0.08 10.89 -12.67
CA GLU A 58 -1.06 11.54 -13.57
C GLU A 58 -2.00 10.52 -14.24
N TYR A 59 -1.70 9.22 -14.13
CA TYR A 59 -2.47 8.14 -14.75
C TYR A 59 -3.19 7.29 -13.71
N ARG A 60 -4.33 6.71 -14.11
CA ARG A 60 -5.08 5.73 -13.30
C ARG A 60 -4.32 4.42 -13.06
N ASP A 61 -3.13 4.25 -13.62
CA ASP A 61 -2.29 3.10 -13.31
C ASP A 61 -1.57 3.34 -11.97
N LEU A 62 -2.00 2.57 -10.97
CA LEU A 62 -1.41 2.53 -9.64
C LEU A 62 -0.25 1.52 -9.56
N THR A 63 -0.16 0.61 -10.52
CA THR A 63 0.69 -0.57 -10.45
C THR A 63 2.15 -0.20 -10.69
N GLU A 64 2.43 0.48 -11.80
CA GLU A 64 3.80 0.82 -12.20
C GLU A 64 4.52 1.75 -11.21
N PRO A 65 3.90 2.84 -10.72
CA PRO A 65 4.56 3.70 -9.75
C PRO A 65 4.92 2.98 -8.43
N ILE A 66 4.06 2.05 -7.99
CA ILE A 66 4.31 1.25 -6.80
C ILE A 66 5.46 0.26 -7.02
N LEU A 67 5.46 -0.44 -8.17
CA LEU A 67 6.53 -1.40 -8.49
C LEU A 67 7.88 -0.70 -8.60
N ASN A 68 7.95 0.43 -9.29
CA ASN A 68 9.19 1.22 -9.41
C ASN A 68 9.70 1.66 -8.03
N ARG A 69 8.80 2.05 -7.11
CA ARG A 69 9.23 2.41 -5.77
C ARG A 69 9.74 1.21 -4.97
N ILE A 70 9.15 0.03 -5.15
CA ILE A 70 9.65 -1.21 -4.54
C ILE A 70 11.02 -1.56 -5.13
N ASP A 71 11.22 -1.40 -6.45
CA ASP A 71 12.53 -1.58 -7.11
C ASP A 71 13.60 -0.65 -6.54
N GLU A 72 13.28 0.61 -6.32
CA GLU A 72 14.20 1.55 -5.70
C GLU A 72 14.56 1.15 -4.27
N LEU A 73 13.59 0.68 -3.48
CA LEU A 73 13.83 0.23 -2.10
C LEU A 73 14.72 -1.01 -2.05
N ASP A 74 14.45 -2.00 -2.90
CA ASP A 74 15.21 -3.26 -3.03
C ASP A 74 16.65 -3.01 -3.50
N ALA A 75 16.87 -1.93 -4.25
CA ALA A 75 18.21 -1.51 -4.67
C ALA A 75 18.98 -0.73 -3.59
N GLU A 76 18.36 -0.34 -2.47
CA GLU A 76 19.05 0.33 -1.36
C GLU A 76 19.96 -0.64 -0.59
N TYR A 77 19.62 -1.95 -0.54
CA TYR A 77 20.35 -2.97 0.21
C TYR A 77 20.37 -4.32 -0.52
N ASP A 78 21.57 -4.91 -0.71
CA ASP A 78 21.74 -6.14 -1.51
C ASP A 78 21.27 -7.45 -0.81
N ASP A 79 20.84 -7.42 0.46
CA ASP A 79 20.49 -8.61 1.26
C ASP A 79 19.28 -8.36 2.19
N ASP A 80 18.31 -7.58 1.73
CA ASP A 80 17.06 -7.34 2.47
C ASP A 80 15.88 -8.16 1.92
N LEU A 81 14.80 -8.23 2.71
CA LEU A 81 13.56 -8.90 2.35
C LEU A 81 12.41 -7.89 2.43
N ILE A 82 11.81 -7.56 1.29
CA ILE A 82 10.68 -6.64 1.25
C ILE A 82 9.38 -7.39 1.49
N THR A 83 8.68 -7.05 2.57
CA THR A 83 7.32 -7.54 2.82
C THR A 83 6.30 -6.49 2.39
N VAL A 84 5.62 -6.74 1.27
CA VAL A 84 4.56 -5.88 0.73
C VAL A 84 3.22 -6.28 1.34
N ILE A 85 2.64 -5.39 2.14
CA ILE A 85 1.35 -5.61 2.81
C ILE A 85 0.27 -4.83 2.04
N ILE A 86 -0.70 -5.57 1.49
CA ILE A 86 -1.74 -5.02 0.64
C ILE A 86 -3.09 -5.12 1.37
N PRO A 87 -3.71 -3.99 1.77
CA PRO A 87 -5.09 -3.99 2.25
C PRO A 87 -6.06 -4.36 1.11
N GLU A 88 -6.94 -5.34 1.33
CA GLU A 88 -7.89 -5.80 0.32
C GLU A 88 -9.33 -5.72 0.82
N PHE A 89 -10.17 -4.97 0.09
CA PHE A 89 -11.60 -4.92 0.36
C PHE A 89 -12.28 -6.20 -0.13
N VAL A 90 -12.87 -6.94 0.81
CA VAL A 90 -13.65 -8.14 0.50
C VAL A 90 -15.13 -7.75 0.52
N THR A 91 -15.74 -7.67 -0.66
CA THR A 91 -17.19 -7.44 -0.83
C THR A 91 -17.86 -8.68 -1.44
N SER A 92 -19.19 -8.71 -1.49
CA SER A 92 -19.92 -9.80 -2.17
C SER A 92 -19.53 -9.92 -3.65
N VAL A 93 -19.54 -11.16 -4.15
CA VAL A 93 -18.98 -11.66 -5.43
C VAL A 93 -19.30 -10.82 -6.69
N ARG A 94 -20.32 -9.95 -6.66
CA ARG A 94 -20.72 -9.10 -7.81
C ARG A 94 -20.05 -7.71 -7.88
N SER A 95 -19.53 -7.14 -6.80
CA SER A 95 -18.88 -5.80 -6.82
C SER A 95 -17.34 -5.84 -6.82
N GLN A 96 -16.76 -7.04 -6.72
CA GLN A 96 -15.31 -7.27 -6.60
C GLN A 96 -14.52 -6.92 -7.87
N TRP A 97 -15.19 -6.86 -9.03
CA TRP A 97 -14.52 -6.82 -10.33
C TRP A 97 -14.00 -5.43 -10.75
N LEU A 98 -14.49 -4.33 -10.16
CA LEU A 98 -14.09 -2.98 -10.56
C LEU A 98 -13.16 -2.25 -9.57
N HIS A 99 -13.10 -2.69 -8.31
CA HIS A 99 -12.38 -1.96 -7.26
C HIS A 99 -11.02 -2.56 -6.86
N ASN A 100 -10.74 -3.82 -7.19
CA ASN A 100 -9.51 -4.52 -6.74
C ASN A 100 -8.55 -4.92 -7.88
N GLN A 101 -8.76 -4.42 -9.11
CA GLN A 101 -7.95 -4.81 -10.27
C GLN A 101 -6.47 -4.45 -10.09
N SER A 102 -6.18 -3.25 -9.57
CA SER A 102 -4.80 -2.80 -9.34
C SER A 102 -4.09 -3.66 -8.28
N ALA A 103 -4.76 -4.02 -7.18
CA ALA A 103 -4.17 -4.90 -6.17
C ALA A 103 -3.88 -6.30 -6.73
N LEU A 104 -4.77 -6.84 -7.57
CA LEU A 104 -4.53 -8.12 -8.25
C LEU A 104 -3.33 -8.03 -9.22
N ALA A 105 -3.23 -6.94 -9.98
CA ALA A 105 -2.11 -6.71 -10.90
C ALA A 105 -0.78 -6.57 -10.15
N ILE A 106 -0.74 -5.81 -9.05
CA ILE A 106 0.43 -5.67 -8.17
C ILE A 106 0.84 -7.05 -7.63
N LYS A 107 -0.09 -7.81 -7.05
CA LYS A 107 0.21 -9.17 -6.54
C LYS A 107 0.78 -10.09 -7.62
N ALA A 108 0.19 -10.08 -8.82
CA ALA A 108 0.66 -10.91 -9.92
C ALA A 108 2.09 -10.53 -10.37
N ARG A 109 2.41 -9.23 -10.39
CA ARG A 109 3.76 -8.74 -10.70
C ARG A 109 4.78 -9.09 -9.61
N LEU A 110 4.38 -9.01 -8.35
CA LEU A 110 5.26 -9.30 -7.20
C LEU A 110 5.49 -10.80 -6.96
N LEU A 111 4.59 -11.68 -7.45
CA LEU A 111 4.68 -13.13 -7.21
C LEU A 111 6.01 -13.77 -7.66
N PHE A 112 6.61 -13.23 -8.72
CA PHE A 112 7.87 -13.74 -9.28
C PHE A 112 9.06 -12.83 -8.97
N ARG A 113 8.87 -11.81 -8.13
CA ARG A 113 9.93 -10.91 -7.70
C ARG A 113 10.80 -11.62 -6.66
N PRO A 114 12.14 -11.66 -6.80
CA PRO A 114 13.01 -12.18 -5.75
C PRO A 114 12.89 -11.34 -4.48
N ASN A 115 13.30 -11.90 -3.34
CA ASN A 115 13.40 -11.20 -2.05
C ASN A 115 12.12 -10.47 -1.61
N THR A 116 10.95 -10.93 -2.08
CA THR A 116 9.69 -10.25 -1.86
C THR A 116 8.65 -11.20 -1.28
N VAL A 117 8.08 -10.82 -0.13
CA VAL A 117 6.92 -11.48 0.47
C VAL A 117 5.71 -10.59 0.27
N VAL A 118 4.60 -11.17 -0.19
CA VAL A 118 3.35 -10.43 -0.37
C VAL A 118 2.32 -10.95 0.62
N THR A 119 1.77 -10.05 1.44
CA THR A 119 0.71 -10.38 2.40
C THR A 119 -0.55 -9.58 2.10
N SER A 120 -1.66 -10.28 1.91
CA SER A 120 -2.99 -9.69 1.78
C SER A 120 -3.66 -9.56 3.13
N VAL A 121 -4.11 -8.35 3.48
CA VAL A 121 -4.88 -8.08 4.71
C VAL A 121 -6.34 -7.84 4.32
N PRO A 122 -7.25 -8.81 4.53
CA PRO A 122 -8.64 -8.69 4.13
C PRO A 122 -9.41 -7.72 5.04
N ILE A 123 -10.27 -6.93 4.42
CA ILE A 123 -11.13 -5.93 5.06
C ILE A 123 -12.56 -6.33 4.76
N VAL A 124 -13.23 -6.92 5.74
CA VAL A 124 -14.65 -7.25 5.67
C VAL A 124 -15.42 -6.02 6.14
N ILE A 125 -16.10 -5.34 5.21
CA ILE A 125 -17.06 -4.30 5.56
C ILE A 125 -18.39 -5.02 5.82
N PRO A 126 -18.95 -4.95 7.04
CA PRO A 126 -20.20 -5.62 7.39
C PRO A 126 -21.42 -5.02 6.67
#